data_AF-A0A537GAH9-F1
#
_entry.id   AF-A0A537GAH9-F1
#
_cell.length_a   1.000
_cell.length_b   1.000
_cell.length_c   1.000
_cell.angle_alpha   90.00
_cell.angle_beta   90.00
_cell.angle_gamma   90.00
#
_symmetry.space_group_name_H-M   'P 1'
#
loop_
_entity.id
_entity.type
_entity.pdbx_description
1 polymer ?
#
loop_
_entity_poly.entity_id
_entity_poly.type
_entity_poly.pdbx_seq_one_letter_code
_entity_poly.pdbx_strand_id
1 'polypeptide(L)'
;MPRHRRLENGSNHFSHATLASALRLSRIRASCSCWQFKVYPESSSLFLGPSMSDSARRNFKRVAMGGTFDVLHKGHAALLSRAFEIGDNVTIGVTSDDLIQRLPKDHPVRPYAERVDGLRRFLGERNWSDRANIARLKDKWGPTVLERDMEAIVVTQDTRASADEINKLRKEKGLPPLHIEIVDLILAQDGRPISTTRIHRAEIDPQGRIRKRAQNP
;
A
#
# COMPACT_ATOMS: atom_id res chain seq x y z
N MET A 1 -1.29 -27.73 -70.99
CA MET A 1 -2.50 -28.57 -71.23
C MET A 1 -2.22 -29.95 -70.66
N PRO A 2 -3.15 -30.71 -70.05
CA PRO A 2 -4.55 -30.42 -69.69
C PRO A 2 -4.89 -30.78 -68.21
N ARG A 3 -5.85 -30.09 -67.58
CA ARG A 3 -7.25 -30.50 -67.25
C ARG A 3 -7.47 -31.44 -66.04
N HIS A 4 -8.16 -30.86 -65.05
CA HIS A 4 -9.45 -31.29 -64.48
C HIS A 4 -9.84 -32.78 -64.45
N ARG A 5 -10.19 -33.23 -63.24
CA ARG A 5 -11.42 -34.00 -62.89
C ARG A 5 -11.52 -34.02 -61.34
N ARG A 6 -12.51 -33.41 -60.65
CA ARG A 6 -13.98 -33.52 -60.59
C ARG A 6 -14.48 -34.82 -59.92
N LEU A 7 -15.42 -34.60 -58.98
CA LEU A 7 -16.43 -35.53 -58.42
C LEU A 7 -15.90 -36.50 -57.33
N GLU A 8 -16.59 -36.80 -56.22
CA GLU A 8 -18.00 -36.63 -55.85
C GLU A 8 -18.23 -36.95 -54.35
N ASN A 9 -19.33 -36.39 -53.82
CA ASN A 9 -20.29 -36.95 -52.86
C ASN A 9 -19.88 -37.42 -51.44
N GLY A 10 -20.68 -37.00 -50.45
CA GLY A 10 -20.75 -37.67 -49.16
C GLY A 10 -21.36 -36.84 -48.04
N SER A 11 -22.68 -36.71 -48.04
CA SER A 11 -23.54 -36.21 -46.97
C SER A 11 -23.43 -37.00 -45.66
N ASN A 12 -23.47 -36.31 -44.50
CA ASN A 12 -24.24 -36.64 -43.27
C ASN A 12 -23.85 -35.64 -42.16
N HIS A 13 -24.73 -34.69 -41.78
CA HIS A 13 -25.71 -34.77 -40.70
C HIS A 13 -25.15 -34.79 -39.25
N PHE A 14 -25.44 -33.68 -38.56
CA PHE A 14 -25.67 -33.48 -37.11
C PHE A 14 -24.61 -33.92 -36.09
N SER A 15 -24.01 -32.97 -35.36
CA SER A 15 -24.54 -32.48 -34.05
C SER A 15 -23.44 -31.82 -33.20
N HIS A 16 -23.90 -30.99 -32.27
CA HIS A 16 -23.18 -30.18 -31.29
C HIS A 16 -22.04 -30.88 -30.53
N ALA A 17 -20.90 -30.18 -30.35
CA ALA A 17 -20.14 -30.16 -29.09
C ALA A 17 -18.98 -29.14 -29.14
N THR A 18 -19.14 -28.06 -28.36
CA THR A 18 -18.13 -27.41 -27.50
C THR A 18 -16.64 -27.49 -27.86
N LEU A 19 -16.08 -26.33 -28.20
CA LEU A 19 -14.65 -26.02 -28.11
C LEU A 19 -14.18 -26.06 -26.65
N ALA A 20 -13.33 -27.01 -26.30
CA ALA A 20 -12.50 -26.93 -25.10
C ALA A 20 -11.15 -27.60 -25.36
N SER A 21 -10.25 -26.88 -26.04
CA SER A 21 -8.83 -27.24 -26.07
C SER A 21 -8.23 -26.96 -24.70
N ALA A 22 -7.86 -28.04 -24.02
CA ALA A 22 -7.14 -28.04 -22.76
C ALA A 22 -5.70 -27.51 -22.98
N LEU A 23 -5.47 -26.24 -22.66
CA LEU A 23 -4.12 -25.74 -22.40
C LEU A 23 -3.77 -25.98 -20.93
N ARG A 24 -2.95 -27.02 -20.75
CA ARG A 24 -2.21 -27.34 -19.52
C ARG A 24 -1.26 -26.16 -19.22
N LEU A 25 -1.72 -25.18 -18.45
CA LEU A 25 -0.83 -24.19 -17.86
C LEU A 25 -0.44 -24.67 -16.46
N SER A 26 0.79 -25.13 -16.40
CA SER A 26 1.57 -25.44 -15.22
C SER A 26 1.39 -24.36 -14.15
N ARG A 27 0.78 -24.74 -13.03
CA ARG A 27 0.74 -23.92 -11.81
C ARG A 27 2.16 -23.74 -11.30
N ILE A 28 2.78 -22.60 -11.60
CA ILE A 28 3.86 -22.09 -10.76
C ILE A 28 3.19 -21.39 -9.57
N ARG A 29 2.99 -22.16 -8.50
CA ARG A 29 2.75 -21.60 -7.17
C ARG A 29 4.04 -20.90 -6.73
N ALA A 30 4.13 -19.60 -6.94
CA ALA A 30 5.05 -18.77 -6.18
C ALA A 30 4.54 -18.72 -4.72
N SER A 31 4.97 -19.70 -3.92
CA SER A 31 4.78 -19.71 -2.48
C SER A 31 5.73 -18.68 -1.87
N CYS A 32 5.25 -17.43 -1.75
CA CYS A 32 5.81 -16.48 -0.79
C CYS A 32 4.73 -16.23 0.29
N SER A 33 4.57 -17.22 1.17
CA SER A 33 3.67 -17.13 2.32
C SER A 33 4.29 -16.27 3.41
N CYS A 34 4.21 -14.93 3.29
CA CYS A 34 4.55 -14.01 4.38
C CYS A 34 3.54 -12.87 4.54
N TRP A 35 2.34 -12.99 3.97
CA TRP A 35 1.27 -12.00 4.16
C TRP A 35 -0.11 -12.66 4.18
N GLN A 36 -0.28 -13.73 4.97
CA GLN A 36 -1.64 -14.13 5.37
C GLN A 36 -2.13 -13.15 6.43
N PHE A 37 -2.70 -12.04 5.97
CA PHE A 37 -3.58 -11.24 6.81
C PHE A 37 -5.01 -11.73 6.55
N LYS A 38 -5.63 -12.28 7.60
CA LYS A 38 -7.08 -12.23 7.72
C LYS A 38 -7.47 -10.78 7.49
N VAL A 39 -8.29 -10.55 6.47
CA VAL A 39 -9.28 -9.47 6.47
C VAL A 39 -9.79 -9.41 7.91
N TYR A 40 -9.63 -8.26 8.61
CA TYR A 40 -10.21 -8.09 9.93
C TYR A 40 -11.69 -8.48 9.80
N PRO A 41 -12.11 -9.63 10.34
CA PRO A 41 -13.53 -9.91 10.34
C PRO A 41 -14.11 -8.87 11.28
N GLU A 42 -15.07 -8.09 10.80
CA GLU A 42 -16.02 -7.45 11.69
C GLU A 42 -16.53 -8.54 12.65
N SER A 43 -16.46 -8.27 13.96
CA SER A 43 -16.72 -9.19 15.08
C SER A 43 -15.52 -9.98 15.64
N SER A 44 -14.73 -9.31 16.47
CA SER A 44 -14.27 -9.93 17.72
C SER A 44 -14.24 -8.87 18.82
N SER A 45 -15.31 -8.88 19.62
CA SER A 45 -15.42 -8.15 20.88
C SER A 45 -14.25 -8.52 21.79
N LEU A 46 -13.38 -7.54 22.07
CA LEU A 46 -12.59 -7.36 23.31
C LEU A 46 -11.50 -6.29 23.08
N PHE A 47 -11.91 -5.07 22.68
CA PHE A 47 -11.17 -3.84 22.91
C PHE A 47 -12.22 -2.71 22.96
N LEU A 48 -12.73 -2.39 24.15
CA LEU A 48 -13.45 -1.14 24.36
C LEU A 48 -12.39 -0.02 24.43
N GLY A 49 -11.93 0.44 23.28
CA GLY A 49 -11.47 1.82 23.13
C GLY A 49 -12.66 2.78 23.27
N PRO A 50 -12.44 4.08 23.57
CA PRO A 50 -13.52 5.05 23.70
C PRO A 50 -14.41 5.00 22.46
N SER A 51 -15.73 4.95 22.68
CA SER A 51 -16.72 4.80 21.63
C SER A 51 -16.49 5.85 20.56
N MET A 52 -16.09 5.42 19.36
CA MET A 52 -16.02 6.32 18.22
C MET A 52 -17.45 6.75 17.89
N SER A 53 -17.75 8.01 18.23
CA SER A 53 -19.00 8.65 17.88
C SER A 53 -19.19 8.65 16.37
N ASP A 54 -20.44 8.44 15.99
CA ASP A 54 -21.09 8.47 14.68
C ASP A 54 -20.78 9.72 13.82
N SER A 55 -19.52 9.93 13.45
CA SER A 55 -19.18 10.76 12.31
C SER A 55 -19.28 9.86 11.08
N ALA A 56 -20.35 10.03 10.32
CA ALA A 56 -20.56 9.40 9.02
C ALA A 56 -19.24 9.24 8.28
N ARG A 57 -18.92 8.01 7.83
CA ARG A 57 -17.69 7.66 7.10
C ARG A 57 -17.31 8.79 6.15
N ARG A 58 -16.33 9.62 6.53
CA ARG A 58 -15.88 10.73 5.70
C ARG A 58 -15.20 10.12 4.49
N ASN A 59 -15.80 10.30 3.32
CA ASN A 59 -15.29 9.77 2.08
C ASN A 59 -14.76 10.93 1.23
N PHE A 60 -13.47 11.19 1.36
CA PHE A 60 -12.74 12.19 0.61
C PHE A 60 -12.45 11.70 -0.81
N LYS A 61 -12.47 12.59 -1.81
CA LYS A 61 -12.16 12.22 -3.20
C LYS A 61 -10.68 11.94 -3.42
N ARG A 62 -9.81 12.72 -2.77
CA ARG A 62 -8.35 12.66 -2.91
C ARG A 62 -7.70 12.78 -1.53
N VAL A 63 -6.97 11.74 -1.17
CA VAL A 63 -6.25 11.63 0.10
C VAL A 63 -4.77 11.47 -0.17
N ALA A 64 -3.94 12.20 0.57
CA ALA A 64 -2.50 12.08 0.51
C ALA A 64 -1.95 11.30 1.71
N MET A 65 -0.85 10.59 1.49
CA MET A 65 0.03 10.12 2.56
C MET A 65 1.46 10.04 2.06
N GLY A 66 2.42 10.06 2.97
CA GLY A 66 3.85 10.02 2.64
C GLY A 66 4.62 9.05 3.51
N GLY A 67 5.69 8.47 2.97
CA GLY A 67 6.58 7.60 3.71
C GLY A 67 7.79 7.15 2.91
N THR A 68 8.76 6.54 3.59
CA THR A 68 9.88 5.89 2.89
C THR A 68 9.50 4.50 2.38
N PHE A 69 8.67 3.75 3.12
CA PHE A 69 8.27 2.38 2.77
C PHE A 69 9.46 1.44 2.46
N ASP A 70 10.53 1.51 3.27
CA ASP A 70 11.74 0.70 3.09
C ASP A 70 11.48 -0.80 3.34
N VAL A 71 11.06 -1.13 4.55
CA VAL A 71 10.49 -2.44 4.87
C VAL A 71 9.02 -2.24 5.20
N LEU A 72 8.13 -2.73 4.33
CA LEU A 72 6.71 -2.73 4.62
C LEU A 72 6.43 -3.61 5.85
N HIS A 73 5.68 -3.06 6.78
CA HIS A 73 5.38 -3.64 8.09
C HIS A 73 3.98 -3.24 8.53
N LYS A 74 3.49 -3.82 9.63
CA LYS A 74 2.12 -3.55 10.13
C LYS A 74 1.78 -2.07 10.30
N GLY A 75 2.73 -1.26 10.78
CA GLY A 75 2.55 0.20 10.83
C GLY A 75 2.21 0.85 9.48
N HIS A 76 2.97 0.54 8.42
CA HIS A 76 2.66 1.01 7.06
C HIS A 76 1.29 0.50 6.60
N ALA A 77 0.97 -0.75 6.88
CA ALA A 77 -0.31 -1.35 6.50
C ALA A 77 -1.50 -0.63 7.17
N ALA A 78 -1.39 -0.22 8.43
CA ALA A 78 -2.43 0.52 9.13
C ALA A 78 -2.66 1.91 8.51
N LEU A 79 -1.58 2.65 8.23
CA LEU A 79 -1.66 3.96 7.57
C LEU A 79 -2.30 3.86 6.18
N LEU A 80 -1.85 2.91 5.36
CA LEU A 80 -2.41 2.67 4.03
C LEU A 80 -3.88 2.29 4.14
N SER A 81 -4.24 1.37 5.05
CA SER A 81 -5.63 0.95 5.24
C SER A 81 -6.54 2.13 5.59
N ARG A 82 -6.11 3.02 6.50
CA ARG A 82 -6.90 4.20 6.82
C ARG A 82 -7.06 5.13 5.62
N ALA A 83 -6.00 5.38 4.87
CA ALA A 83 -6.08 6.23 3.68
C ALA A 83 -7.05 5.69 2.62
N PHE A 84 -7.06 4.38 2.39
CA PHE A 84 -7.98 3.73 1.45
C PHE A 84 -9.40 3.54 1.99
N GLU A 85 -9.60 3.64 3.31
CA GLU A 85 -10.92 3.63 3.97
C GLU A 85 -11.63 4.98 3.84
N ILE A 86 -10.89 6.09 4.02
CA ILE A 86 -11.46 7.44 4.00
C ILE A 86 -11.39 8.12 2.63
N GLY A 87 -10.72 7.51 1.65
CA GLY A 87 -10.39 8.14 0.37
C GLY A 87 -10.83 7.31 -0.83
N ASP A 88 -11.43 7.94 -1.85
CA ASP A 88 -11.69 7.32 -3.15
C ASP A 88 -10.39 7.06 -3.90
N ASN A 89 -9.50 8.05 -3.96
CA ASN A 89 -8.16 7.96 -4.56
C ASN A 89 -7.09 8.37 -3.55
N VAL A 90 -5.99 7.62 -3.50
CA VAL A 90 -4.89 7.82 -2.56
C VAL A 90 -3.60 8.12 -3.30
N THR A 91 -3.06 9.32 -3.09
CA THR A 91 -1.72 9.69 -3.54
C THR A 91 -0.71 9.30 -2.46
N ILE A 92 0.19 8.37 -2.79
CA ILE A 92 1.21 7.83 -1.90
C ILE A 92 2.58 8.40 -2.30
N GLY A 93 3.06 9.35 -1.51
CA GLY A 93 4.38 9.94 -1.65
C GLY A 93 5.46 9.00 -1.13
N VAL A 94 6.37 8.57 -2.01
CA VAL A 94 7.53 7.74 -1.66
C VAL A 94 8.79 8.59 -1.72
N THR A 95 9.52 8.69 -0.59
CA THR A 95 10.77 9.49 -0.50
C THR A 95 11.79 9.04 -1.55
N SER A 96 12.40 9.97 -2.29
CA SER A 96 13.51 9.66 -3.21
C SER A 96 14.77 9.25 -2.46
N ASP A 97 15.71 8.62 -3.16
CA ASP A 97 17.00 8.25 -2.58
C ASP A 97 17.83 9.48 -2.21
N ASP A 98 17.75 10.56 -3.01
CA ASP A 98 18.39 11.85 -2.69
C ASP A 98 17.84 12.48 -1.41
N LEU A 99 16.52 12.37 -1.18
CA LEU A 99 15.89 12.90 0.02
C LEU A 99 16.30 12.07 1.24
N ILE A 100 16.43 10.75 1.09
CA ILE A 100 16.88 9.85 2.16
C ILE A 100 18.28 10.21 2.65
N GLN A 101 19.20 10.60 1.76
CA GLN A 101 20.56 11.01 2.14
C GLN A 101 20.60 12.23 3.08
N ARG A 102 19.52 13.03 3.10
CA ARG A 102 19.37 14.21 3.97
C ARG A 102 18.61 13.91 5.26
N LEU A 103 18.09 12.70 5.42
CA LEU A 103 17.37 12.27 6.61
C LEU A 103 18.32 11.54 7.57
N PRO A 104 18.19 11.74 8.89
CA PRO A 104 18.99 11.02 9.87
C PRO A 104 18.51 9.56 9.92
N LYS A 105 19.15 8.68 9.16
CA LYS A 105 18.95 7.23 9.23
C LYS A 105 20.26 6.54 9.52
N ASP A 106 20.23 5.67 10.52
CA ASP A 106 21.36 4.90 11.03
C ASP A 106 21.49 3.52 10.35
N HIS A 107 20.68 3.26 9.33
CA HIS A 107 20.64 2.01 8.60
C HIS A 107 20.55 2.26 7.09
N PRO A 108 21.08 1.34 6.25
CA PRO A 108 20.88 1.41 4.81
C PRO A 108 19.38 1.33 4.49
N VAL A 109 18.97 2.09 3.49
CA VAL A 109 17.60 2.08 2.96
C VAL A 109 17.64 1.51 1.54
N ARG A 110 16.67 0.68 1.20
CA ARG A 110 16.57 0.11 -0.15
C ARG A 110 16.42 1.22 -1.21
N PRO A 111 16.94 1.01 -2.43
CA PRO A 111 16.73 1.91 -3.55
C PRO A 111 15.24 2.20 -3.79
N TYR A 112 14.93 3.39 -4.32
CA TYR A 112 13.56 3.81 -4.57
C TYR A 112 12.76 2.80 -5.38
N ALA A 113 13.36 2.23 -6.42
CA ALA A 113 12.70 1.25 -7.29
C ALA A 113 12.22 0.03 -6.49
N GLU A 114 13.08 -0.55 -5.64
CA GLU A 114 12.73 -1.70 -4.81
C GLU A 114 11.60 -1.39 -3.81
N ARG A 115 11.62 -0.18 -3.22
CA ARG A 115 10.59 0.26 -2.29
C ARG A 115 9.24 0.44 -2.99
N VAL A 116 9.24 1.05 -4.18
CA VAL A 116 8.04 1.19 -5.01
C VAL A 116 7.51 -0.17 -5.46
N ASP A 117 8.37 -1.09 -5.86
CA ASP A 117 7.94 -2.43 -6.28
C ASP A 117 7.33 -3.22 -5.11
N GLY A 118 7.92 -3.11 -3.92
CA GLY A 118 7.34 -3.65 -2.68
C GLY A 118 5.96 -3.06 -2.38
N LEU A 119 5.82 -1.74 -2.50
CA LEU A 119 4.55 -1.04 -2.30
C LEU A 119 3.50 -1.44 -3.34
N ARG A 120 3.86 -1.51 -4.64
CA ARG A 120 2.96 -1.95 -5.71
C ARG A 120 2.43 -3.36 -5.47
N ARG A 121 3.30 -4.29 -5.04
CA ARG A 121 2.87 -5.64 -4.68
C ARG A 121 1.86 -5.62 -3.54
N PHE A 122 2.15 -4.88 -2.47
CA PHE A 122 1.26 -4.76 -1.31
C PHE A 122 -0.11 -4.19 -1.67
N LEU A 123 -0.14 -3.18 -2.55
CA LEU A 123 -1.38 -2.57 -3.06
C LEU A 123 -2.17 -3.55 -3.95
N GLY A 124 -1.46 -4.27 -4.83
CA GLY A 124 -2.06 -5.28 -5.70
C GLY A 124 -2.71 -6.42 -4.93
N GLU A 125 -2.06 -6.92 -3.88
CA GLU A 125 -2.63 -7.95 -2.99
C GLU A 125 -3.95 -7.53 -2.31
N ARG A 126 -4.25 -6.23 -2.28
CA ARG A 126 -5.45 -5.65 -1.66
C ARG A 126 -6.45 -5.07 -2.66
N ASN A 127 -6.19 -5.24 -3.97
CA ASN A 127 -6.98 -4.62 -5.03
C ASN A 127 -7.10 -3.09 -4.89
N TRP A 128 -6.02 -2.44 -4.43
CA TRP A 128 -5.96 -0.98 -4.28
C TRP A 128 -5.22 -0.27 -5.40
N SER A 129 -4.63 -1.01 -6.34
CA SER A 129 -3.82 -0.47 -7.44
C SER A 129 -4.54 0.61 -8.24
N ASP A 130 -5.82 0.40 -8.58
CA ASP A 130 -6.59 1.33 -9.43
C ASP A 130 -6.90 2.66 -8.75
N ARG A 131 -6.85 2.68 -7.41
CA ARG A 131 -7.11 3.85 -6.58
C ARG A 131 -5.82 4.50 -6.07
N ALA A 132 -4.65 3.96 -6.43
CA ALA A 132 -3.36 4.37 -5.89
C ALA A 132 -2.56 5.17 -6.92
N ASN A 133 -2.13 6.38 -6.55
CA ASN A 133 -1.18 7.17 -7.31
C ASN A 133 0.15 7.25 -6.55
N ILE A 134 1.19 6.55 -7.02
CA ILE A 134 2.52 6.58 -6.39
C ILE A 134 3.31 7.77 -6.95
N ALA A 135 3.64 8.73 -6.09
CA ALA A 135 4.42 9.91 -6.43
C ALA A 135 5.82 9.84 -5.81
N ARG A 136 6.85 10.21 -6.57
CA ARG A 136 8.21 10.37 -6.04
C ARG A 136 8.32 11.71 -5.29
N LEU A 137 8.69 11.67 -4.02
CA LEU A 137 8.95 12.88 -3.23
C LEU A 137 10.42 13.28 -3.38
N LYS A 138 10.66 14.45 -3.98
CA LYS A 138 12.01 15.06 -4.08
C LYS A 138 12.30 16.07 -2.98
N ASP A 139 11.28 16.46 -2.23
CA ASP A 139 11.33 17.39 -1.10
C ASP A 139 10.38 16.90 0.02
N LYS A 140 10.35 17.63 1.14
CA LYS A 140 9.55 17.31 2.33
C LYS A 140 8.03 17.37 2.09
N TRP A 141 7.59 18.09 1.05
CA TRP A 141 6.18 18.44 0.83
C TRP A 141 5.50 17.57 -0.22
N GLY A 142 6.22 17.23 -1.28
CA GLY A 142 5.66 16.49 -2.40
C GLY A 142 4.54 17.25 -3.14
N PRO A 143 3.66 16.52 -3.84
CA PRO A 143 2.59 17.14 -4.62
C PRO A 143 1.48 17.78 -3.75
N THR A 144 1.44 17.49 -2.45
CA THR A 144 0.35 17.90 -1.54
C THR A 144 0.21 19.42 -1.38
N VAL A 145 1.30 20.17 -1.58
CA VAL A 145 1.31 21.63 -1.51
C VAL A 145 0.87 22.29 -2.82
N LEU A 146 0.72 21.53 -3.90
CA LEU A 146 0.41 22.04 -5.24
C LEU A 146 -0.97 21.60 -5.77
N GLU A 147 -1.48 20.46 -5.34
CA GLU A 147 -2.78 19.94 -5.81
C GLU A 147 -3.96 20.58 -5.05
N ARG A 148 -4.79 21.38 -5.76
CA ARG A 148 -5.94 22.11 -5.20
C ARG A 148 -7.04 21.19 -4.68
N ASP A 149 -7.22 20.06 -5.34
CA ASP A 149 -8.27 19.07 -5.12
C ASP A 149 -7.90 17.99 -4.10
N MET A 150 -6.73 18.09 -3.45
CA MET A 150 -6.41 17.28 -2.28
C MET A 150 -7.26 17.73 -1.09
N GLU A 151 -7.94 16.79 -0.44
CA GLU A 151 -8.92 17.08 0.62
C GLU A 151 -8.44 16.65 2.01
N ALA A 152 -7.65 15.57 2.09
CA ALA A 152 -7.14 15.06 3.36
C ALA A 152 -5.69 14.56 3.25
N ILE A 153 -5.00 14.52 4.39
CA ILE A 153 -3.69 13.90 4.56
C ILE A 153 -3.71 12.95 5.76
N VAL A 154 -3.24 11.72 5.56
CA VAL A 154 -3.10 10.72 6.62
C VAL A 154 -1.67 10.74 7.14
N VAL A 155 -1.54 10.93 8.45
CA VAL A 155 -0.27 11.01 9.17
C VAL A 155 -0.32 10.25 10.49
N THR A 156 0.84 9.97 11.07
CA THR A 156 0.95 9.54 12.46
C THR A 156 1.04 10.74 13.38
N GLN A 157 0.87 10.52 14.69
CA GLN A 157 1.10 11.56 15.69
C GLN A 157 2.49 12.23 15.55
N ASP A 158 3.52 11.43 15.32
CA ASP A 158 4.91 11.89 15.13
C ASP A 158 5.09 12.79 13.91
N THR A 159 4.25 12.61 12.88
CA THR A 159 4.34 13.35 11.60
C THR A 159 3.29 14.45 11.47
N ARG A 160 2.45 14.65 12.51
CA ARG A 160 1.42 15.69 12.56
C ARG A 160 1.97 17.09 12.29
N ALA A 161 3.12 17.44 12.88
CA ALA A 161 3.75 18.74 12.66
C ALA A 161 4.06 19.02 11.18
N SER A 162 4.38 17.97 10.40
CA SER A 162 4.60 18.13 8.95
C SER A 162 3.28 18.40 8.21
N ALA A 163 2.17 17.81 8.65
CA ALA A 163 0.83 18.08 8.10
C ALA A 163 0.38 19.52 8.42
N ASP A 164 0.65 20.00 9.63
CA ASP A 164 0.37 21.38 10.04
C ASP A 164 1.18 22.38 9.18
N GLU A 165 2.46 22.07 8.92
CA GLU A 165 3.33 22.87 8.05
C GLU A 165 2.82 22.88 6.59
N ILE A 166 2.34 21.75 6.07
CA ILE A 166 1.67 21.67 4.76
C ILE A 166 0.45 22.60 4.72
N ASN A 167 -0.40 22.57 5.75
CA ASN A 167 -1.57 23.43 5.81
C ASN A 167 -1.23 24.92 5.89
N LYS A 168 -0.13 25.28 6.57
CA LYS A 168 0.40 26.65 6.56
C LYS A 168 0.80 27.08 5.15
N LEU A 169 1.59 26.26 4.44
CA LEU A 169 2.02 26.53 3.07
C LEU A 169 0.83 26.60 2.09
N ARG A 170 -0.18 25.74 2.27
CA ARG A 170 -1.42 25.77 1.48
C ARG A 170 -2.17 27.09 1.68
N LYS A 171 -2.29 27.56 2.93
CA LYS A 171 -2.91 28.85 3.24
C LYS A 171 -2.16 30.02 2.59
N GLU A 172 -0.83 30.03 2.64
CA GLU A 172 0.02 31.04 1.98
C GLU A 172 -0.19 31.06 0.46
N LYS A 173 -0.53 29.93 -0.15
CA LYS A 173 -0.82 29.78 -1.58
C LYS A 173 -2.31 29.95 -1.95
N GLY A 174 -3.17 30.33 -0.99
CA GLY A 174 -4.61 30.45 -1.22
C GLY A 174 -5.34 29.13 -1.49
N LEU A 175 -4.77 28.01 -1.02
CA LEU A 175 -5.36 26.67 -1.14
C LEU A 175 -6.16 26.29 0.10
N PRO A 176 -7.25 25.50 -0.04
CA PRO A 176 -7.99 24.99 1.11
C PRO A 176 -7.10 24.13 2.02
N PRO A 177 -7.22 24.23 3.35
CA PRO A 177 -6.48 23.34 4.25
C PRO A 177 -6.96 21.89 4.06
N LEU A 178 -6.03 20.95 4.22
CA LEU A 178 -6.30 19.52 4.27
C LEU A 178 -6.89 19.14 5.62
N HIS A 179 -7.87 18.23 5.60
CA HIS A 179 -8.24 17.47 6.80
C HIS A 179 -7.04 16.60 7.22
N ILE A 180 -6.58 16.74 8.46
CA ILE A 180 -5.49 15.94 9.00
C ILE A 180 -6.09 14.73 9.71
N GLU A 181 -5.89 13.55 9.12
CA GLU A 181 -6.28 12.29 9.73
C GLU A 181 -5.08 11.68 10.46
N ILE A 182 -5.22 11.50 11.77
CA ILE A 182 -4.17 10.94 12.63
C ILE A 182 -4.41 9.45 12.84
N VAL A 183 -3.39 8.64 12.59
CA VAL A 183 -3.38 7.20 12.87
C VAL A 183 -2.35 6.88 13.93
N ASP A 184 -2.76 6.16 14.96
CA ASP A 184 -1.86 5.71 16.03
C ASP A 184 -0.78 4.76 15.51
N LEU A 185 0.39 4.84 16.13
CA LEU A 185 1.48 3.92 15.82
C LEU A 185 1.15 2.51 16.28
N ILE A 186 1.29 1.54 15.37
CA ILE A 186 1.14 0.12 15.73
C ILE A 186 2.33 -0.33 16.56
N LEU A 187 2.02 -0.90 17.73
CA LEU A 187 3.02 -1.40 18.68
C LEU A 187 3.45 -2.84 18.35
N ALA A 188 4.72 -3.14 18.63
CA ALA A 188 5.26 -4.49 18.64
C ALA A 188 4.89 -5.20 19.95
N GLN A 189 5.27 -6.49 20.07
CA GLN A 189 5.02 -7.32 21.24
C GLN A 189 5.61 -6.77 22.55
N ASP A 190 6.65 -5.94 22.47
CA ASP A 190 7.27 -5.28 23.63
C ASP A 190 6.64 -3.92 23.96
N GLY A 191 5.50 -3.57 23.36
CA GLY A 191 4.79 -2.32 23.63
C GLY A 191 5.43 -1.08 23.00
N ARG A 192 6.52 -1.23 22.25
CA ARG A 192 7.18 -0.12 21.54
C ARG A 192 6.72 -0.07 20.07
N PRO A 193 6.65 1.10 19.43
CA PRO A 193 6.25 1.20 18.02
C PRO A 193 7.06 0.30 17.08
N ILE A 194 6.40 -0.28 16.07
CA ILE A 194 7.04 -0.98 14.96
C ILE A 194 7.71 0.07 14.06
N SER A 195 9.00 -0.08 13.79
CA SER A 195 9.72 0.77 12.86
C SER A 195 10.70 -0.03 12.00
N THR A 196 11.03 0.51 10.82
CA THR A 196 12.01 -0.13 9.93
C THR A 196 13.39 -0.23 10.56
N THR A 197 13.81 0.76 11.35
CA THR A 197 15.07 0.73 12.13
C THR A 197 15.15 -0.52 13.01
N ARG A 198 14.07 -0.82 13.75
CA ARG A 198 14.03 -1.99 14.64
C ARG A 198 14.05 -3.32 13.88
N ILE A 199 13.46 -3.34 12.69
CA ILE A 199 13.50 -4.51 11.80
C ILE A 199 14.92 -4.74 11.27
N HIS A 200 15.61 -3.69 10.84
CA HIS A 200 17.02 -3.76 10.39
C HIS A 200 17.96 -4.20 11.51
N ARG A 201 17.73 -3.71 12.73
CA ARG A 201 18.46 -4.15 13.94
C ARG A 201 18.09 -5.56 14.39
N ALA A 202 17.21 -6.25 13.67
CA ALA A 202 16.68 -7.57 13.99
C ALA A 202 16.10 -7.66 15.42
N GLU A 203 15.58 -6.56 15.96
CA GLU A 203 14.86 -6.55 17.24
C GLU A 203 13.48 -7.20 17.07
N ILE A 204 12.82 -6.91 15.93
CA ILE A 204 11.47 -7.37 15.60
C ILE A 204 11.36 -7.83 14.14
N ASP A 205 10.37 -8.68 13.85
CA ASP A 205 9.93 -8.94 12.48
C ASP A 205 8.97 -7.81 11.97
N PRO A 206 8.67 -7.75 10.66
CA PRO A 206 7.70 -6.79 10.09
C PRO A 206 6.28 -6.87 10.67
N GLN A 207 5.97 -7.91 11.43
CA GLN A 207 4.71 -8.16 12.09
C GLN A 207 4.75 -7.74 13.57
N GLY A 208 5.87 -7.18 14.04
CA GLY A 208 6.05 -6.71 15.42
C GLY A 208 6.36 -7.82 16.41
N ARG A 209 6.72 -9.03 15.95
CA ARG A 209 7.14 -10.11 16.85
C ARG A 209 8.59 -9.92 17.24
N ILE A 210 8.90 -10.12 18.52
CA ILE A 210 10.29 -10.02 18.99
C ILE A 210 11.10 -11.16 18.37
N ARG A 211 12.22 -10.81 17.74
CA ARG A 211 13.20 -11.80 17.35
C ARG A 211 14.01 -12.11 18.61
N LYS A 212 13.92 -13.36 19.10
CA LYS A 212 14.81 -13.82 20.17
C LYS A 212 16.23 -13.54 19.69
N ARG A 213 16.99 -12.74 20.47
CA ARG A 213 18.42 -12.56 20.23
C ARG A 213 18.99 -13.96 20.06
N ALA A 214 19.74 -14.22 18.99
CA ALA A 214 20.65 -15.35 19.01
C ALA A 214 21.49 -15.13 20.27
N GLN A 215 21.28 -15.95 21.30
CA GLN A 215 22.23 -16.05 22.39
C GLN A 215 23.47 -16.58 21.70
N ASN A 216 24.41 -15.69 21.37
CA ASN A 216 25.75 -16.14 21.02
C ASN A 216 26.28 -16.83 22.28
N PRO A 217 26.57 -18.14 22.24
CA PRO A 217 27.23 -18.83 23.34
C PRO A 217 28.62 -18.25 23.60
#